data_AF-A0A2K5CGH1-F1
#
_entry.id   AF-A0A2K5CGH1-F1
#
_cell.length_a   1.000
_cell.length_b   1.000
_cell.length_c   1.000
_cell.angle_alpha   90.00
_cell.angle_beta   90.00
_cell.angle_gamma   90.00
#
_symmetry.space_group_name_H-M   'P 1'
#
loop_
_entity.id
_entity.type
_entity.pdbx_description
1 polymer ?
#
loop_
_entity_poly.entity_id
_entity_poly.type
_entity_poly.pdbx_seq_one_letter_code
_entity_poly.pdbx_strand_id
1 'polypeptide(L)'
;MSLVIRNLQRVIPVRRAPLRSRIEIARRMLGVQEFDLGIICVDNKHIQRINRIYRDRNVPTDVLSFPFHEVTAIHGLCHLLGFTHRTEAEWQQMFQKEKAVLEELGRRTGSRLQPLTRGLFGSC
;
A
#
# COMPACT_ATOMS: atom_id res chain seq x y z
N MET A 1 6.49 -14.82 -7.45
CA MET A 1 6.22 -13.60 -8.24
C MET A 1 4.72 -13.50 -8.52
N SER A 2 4.03 -12.64 -7.79
CA SER A 2 2.61 -12.39 -7.96
C SER A 2 2.39 -11.03 -8.61
N LEU A 3 1.62 -11.01 -9.72
CA LEU A 3 1.14 -9.79 -10.34
C LEU A 3 -0.37 -9.83 -10.32
N VAL A 4 -0.97 -8.90 -9.58
CA VAL A 4 -2.41 -8.72 -9.48
C VAL A 4 -2.79 -7.45 -10.23
N ILE A 5 -3.72 -7.56 -11.17
CA ILE A 5 -4.25 -6.41 -11.92
C ILE A 5 -5.75 -6.35 -11.69
N ARG A 6 -6.23 -5.29 -11.03
CA ARG A 6 -7.66 -5.00 -10.84
C ARG A 6 -8.01 -3.70 -11.53
N ASN A 7 -9.20 -3.67 -12.13
CA ASN A 7 -9.76 -2.46 -12.73
C ASN A 7 -11.07 -2.15 -12.00
N LEU A 8 -11.06 -1.11 -11.17
CA LEU A 8 -12.22 -0.64 -10.40
C LEU A 8 -12.94 0.53 -11.07
N GLN A 9 -12.27 1.23 -12.00
CA GLN A 9 -12.91 2.22 -12.85
C GLN A 9 -13.65 1.57 -14.04
N ARG A 10 -14.60 2.31 -14.62
CA ARG A 10 -15.48 1.84 -15.71
C ARG A 10 -15.32 2.60 -17.04
N VAL A 11 -14.40 3.57 -17.08
CA VAL A 11 -14.15 4.45 -18.21
C VAL A 11 -13.33 3.75 -19.30
N ILE A 12 -12.24 3.07 -18.91
CA ILE A 12 -11.28 2.48 -19.85
C ILE A 12 -11.17 0.96 -19.62
N PRO A 13 -11.37 0.11 -20.63
CA PRO A 13 -11.13 -1.32 -20.49
C PRO A 13 -9.63 -1.62 -20.36
N VAL A 14 -9.24 -2.35 -19.31
CA VAL A 14 -7.84 -2.78 -19.11
C VAL A 14 -7.65 -4.19 -19.63
N ARG A 15 -6.89 -4.32 -20.73
CA ARG A 15 -6.49 -5.63 -21.29
C ARG A 15 -5.40 -6.27 -20.44
N ARG A 16 -5.79 -7.14 -19.51
CA ARG A 16 -4.90 -7.71 -18.49
C ARG A 16 -3.74 -8.55 -19.05
N ALA A 17 -4.01 -9.42 -20.03
CA ALA A 17 -2.98 -10.30 -20.58
C ALA A 17 -1.85 -9.53 -21.30
N PRO A 18 -2.14 -8.60 -22.24
CA PRO A 18 -1.10 -7.74 -22.82
C PRO A 18 -0.36 -6.90 -21.77
N LEU A 19 -1.08 -6.32 -20.80
CA LEU A 19 -0.47 -5.52 -19.74
C LEU A 19 0.51 -6.34 -18.90
N ARG A 20 0.11 -7.56 -18.49
CA ARG A 20 0.98 -8.51 -17.79
C ARG A 20 2.25 -8.79 -18.58
N SER A 21 2.13 -9.14 -19.86
CA SER A 21 3.29 -9.40 -20.72
C SER A 21 4.25 -8.20 -20.81
N ARG A 22 3.74 -6.98 -20.94
CA ARG A 22 4.55 -5.76 -20.98
C ARG A 22 5.26 -5.47 -19.65
N ILE A 23 4.59 -5.71 -18.52
CA ILE A 23 5.19 -5.56 -17.19
C ILE A 23 6.32 -6.57 -16.99
N GLU A 24 6.17 -7.80 -17.44
CA GLU A 24 7.25 -8.81 -17.38
C GLU A 24 8.48 -8.41 -18.22
N ILE A 25 8.27 -7.80 -19.39
CA ILE A 25 9.37 -7.28 -20.20
C ILE A 25 10.06 -6.14 -19.46
N ALA A 26 9.30 -5.17 -18.95
CA ALA A 26 9.84 -4.04 -18.20
C ALA A 26 10.62 -4.49 -16.96
N ARG A 27 10.12 -5.50 -16.23
CA ARG A 27 10.81 -6.15 -15.11
C ARG A 27 12.20 -6.63 -15.47
N ARG A 28 12.31 -7.37 -16.58
CA ARG A 28 13.59 -7.93 -17.05
C ARG A 28 14.56 -6.82 -17.43
N MET A 29 14.07 -5.76 -18.09
CA MET A 29 14.88 -4.60 -18.45
C MET A 29 15.39 -3.83 -17.22
N LEU A 30 14.61 -3.78 -16.15
CA LEU A 30 14.99 -3.16 -14.88
C LEU A 30 15.90 -4.06 -14.02
N GLY A 31 16.20 -5.29 -14.45
CA GLY A 31 17.04 -6.23 -13.70
C GLY A 31 16.42 -6.75 -12.41
N VAL A 32 15.11 -6.59 -12.21
CA VAL A 32 14.41 -7.02 -11.00
C VAL A 32 14.11 -8.51 -11.08
N GLN A 33 14.81 -9.33 -10.28
CA GLN A 33 14.69 -10.79 -10.33
C GLN A 33 13.39 -11.31 -9.71
N GLU A 34 12.92 -10.73 -8.62
CA GLU A 34 11.70 -11.13 -7.92
C GLU A 34 10.95 -9.91 -7.39
N PHE A 35 9.63 -9.89 -7.53
CA PHE A 35 8.76 -8.91 -6.89
C PHE A 35 7.33 -9.44 -6.73
N ASP A 36 6.57 -8.78 -5.85
CA ASP A 36 5.11 -8.85 -5.85
C ASP A 36 4.55 -7.46 -6.13
N LEU A 37 3.59 -7.37 -7.06
CA LEU A 37 3.03 -6.09 -7.51
C LEU A 37 1.51 -6.17 -7.65
N GLY A 38 0.83 -5.24 -6.98
CA GLY A 38 -0.58 -4.96 -7.18
C GLY A 38 -0.76 -3.70 -8.02
N ILE A 39 -1.46 -3.81 -9.15
CA ILE A 39 -1.90 -2.67 -9.96
C ILE A 39 -3.42 -2.58 -9.86
N ILE A 40 -3.92 -1.47 -9.31
CA ILE A 40 -5.35 -1.22 -9.16
C ILE A 40 -5.67 0.07 -9.90
N CYS A 41 -6.37 -0.04 -11.01
CA CYS A 41 -6.86 1.12 -11.76
C CYS A 41 -8.16 1.64 -11.13
N VAL A 42 -8.18 2.92 -10.78
CA VAL A 42 -9.32 3.60 -10.14
C VAL A 42 -9.66 4.88 -10.89
N ASP A 43 -10.79 5.51 -10.56
CA ASP A 43 -11.18 6.80 -11.13
C ASP A 43 -10.62 7.98 -10.30
N ASN A 44 -10.81 9.20 -10.82
CA ASN A 44 -10.32 10.43 -10.19
C ASN A 44 -10.85 10.65 -8.76
N LYS A 45 -12.12 10.30 -8.51
CA LYS A 45 -12.73 10.47 -7.19
C LYS A 45 -12.09 9.51 -6.18
N HIS A 46 -11.87 8.26 -6.60
CA HIS A 46 -11.22 7.25 -5.77
C HIS A 46 -9.74 7.58 -5.51
N ILE A 47 -8.95 7.95 -6.53
CA ILE A 47 -7.53 8.27 -6.31
C ILE A 47 -7.35 9.54 -5.47
N GLN A 48 -8.21 10.56 -5.64
CA GLN A 48 -8.19 11.75 -4.77
C GLN A 48 -8.50 11.39 -3.31
N ARG A 49 -9.47 10.50 -3.06
CA ARG A 49 -9.77 10.03 -1.71
C ARG A 49 -8.56 9.32 -1.08
N ILE A 50 -7.93 8.43 -1.82
CA ILE A 50 -6.73 7.70 -1.36
C ILE A 50 -5.58 8.69 -1.12
N ASN A 51 -5.34 9.63 -2.04
CA ASN A 51 -4.28 10.64 -1.90
C ASN A 51 -4.50 11.52 -0.66
N ARG A 52 -5.76 11.85 -0.35
CA ARG A 52 -6.12 12.57 0.88
C ARG A 52 -5.81 11.77 2.13
N ILE A 53 -6.23 10.49 2.18
CA ILE A 53 -6.06 9.62 3.36
C ILE A 53 -4.57 9.36 3.64
N TYR A 54 -3.80 9.03 2.60
CA TYR A 54 -2.44 8.51 2.79
C TYR A 54 -1.33 9.54 2.58
N ARG A 55 -1.60 10.66 1.90
CA ARG A 55 -0.60 11.69 1.58
C ARG A 55 -1.00 13.09 2.06
N ASP A 56 -2.15 13.23 2.72
CA ASP A 56 -2.72 14.52 3.13
C ASP A 56 -2.89 15.50 1.94
N ARG A 57 -3.10 14.96 0.71
CA ARG A 57 -3.29 15.74 -0.52
C ARG A 57 -4.69 15.53 -1.08
N ASN A 58 -5.56 16.52 -0.94
CA ASN A 58 -6.94 16.46 -1.45
C ASN A 58 -7.06 16.83 -2.95
N VAL A 59 -6.20 16.26 -3.78
CA VAL A 59 -6.20 16.43 -5.24
C VAL A 59 -5.99 15.07 -5.93
N PRO A 60 -6.56 14.82 -7.12
CA PRO A 60 -6.23 13.63 -7.88
C PRO A 60 -4.76 13.64 -8.29
N THR A 61 -4.23 12.45 -8.57
CA THR A 61 -2.87 12.23 -9.09
C THR A 61 -2.92 11.04 -10.04
N ASP A 62 -1.92 10.86 -10.88
CA ASP A 62 -1.90 9.77 -11.87
C ASP A 62 -1.59 8.42 -11.22
N VAL A 63 -0.66 8.41 -10.25
CA VAL A 63 -0.17 7.19 -9.60
C VAL A 63 0.04 7.43 -8.09
N LEU A 64 -0.34 6.42 -7.31
CA LEU A 64 0.05 6.26 -5.90
C LEU A 64 0.72 4.90 -5.72
N SER A 65 1.89 4.90 -5.10
CA SER A 65 2.65 3.68 -4.79
C SER A 65 2.71 3.47 -3.28
N PHE A 66 2.52 2.23 -2.83
CA PHE A 66 2.52 1.85 -1.42
C PHE A 66 3.46 0.66 -1.18
N PRO A 67 4.32 0.71 -0.15
CA PRO A 67 5.10 -0.44 0.28
C PRO A 67 4.17 -1.46 0.93
N PHE A 68 4.10 -2.67 0.39
CA PHE A 68 3.17 -3.70 0.86
C PHE A 68 3.77 -4.60 1.94
N HIS A 69 4.98 -5.12 1.71
CA HIS A 69 5.56 -6.17 2.55
C HIS A 69 5.91 -5.68 3.94
N GLU A 70 6.64 -4.56 4.03
CA GLU A 70 7.12 -4.01 5.30
C GLU A 70 5.95 -3.62 6.18
N VAL A 71 4.95 -2.92 5.63
CA VAL A 71 3.78 -2.49 6.41
C VAL A 71 2.99 -3.70 6.91
N THR A 72 2.73 -4.68 6.04
CA THR A 72 1.96 -5.88 6.43
C THR A 72 2.71 -6.73 7.46
N ALA A 73 4.02 -6.89 7.31
CA ALA A 73 4.85 -7.63 8.25
C ALA A 73 4.88 -6.97 9.63
N ILE A 74 5.07 -5.64 9.68
CA ILE A 74 5.06 -4.91 10.96
C ILE A 74 3.67 -4.97 11.63
N HIS A 75 2.59 -4.86 10.86
CA HIS A 75 1.23 -5.03 11.37
C HIS A 75 1.01 -6.43 11.99
N GLY A 76 1.40 -7.48 11.25
CA GLY A 76 1.31 -8.86 11.74
C GLY A 76 2.15 -9.12 12.99
N LEU A 77 3.37 -8.57 13.05
CA LEU A 77 4.23 -8.65 14.23
C LEU A 77 3.60 -7.97 15.44
N CYS A 78 2.92 -6.84 15.25
CA CYS A 78 2.19 -6.19 16.34
C CYS A 78 1.10 -7.11 16.92
N HIS A 79 0.33 -7.80 16.08
CA HIS A 79 -0.66 -8.79 16.54
C HIS A 79 -0.02 -9.96 17.31
N LEU A 80 1.10 -10.49 16.82
CA LEU A 80 1.83 -11.58 17.50
C LEU A 80 2.40 -11.15 18.87
N LEU A 81 2.72 -9.87 19.03
CA LEU A 81 3.16 -9.28 20.30
C LEU A 81 1.99 -8.91 21.23
N GLY A 82 0.75 -9.23 20.84
CA GLY A 82 -0.45 -9.01 21.64
C GLY A 82 -1.10 -7.63 21.48
N PHE A 83 -0.61 -6.79 20.57
CA PHE A 83 -1.34 -5.58 20.20
C PHE A 83 -2.60 -5.96 19.43
N THR A 84 -3.69 -5.25 19.68
CA THR A 84 -4.93 -5.42 18.93
C THR A 84 -5.47 -4.05 18.53
N HIS A 85 -6.56 -4.03 17.75
CA HIS A 85 -7.20 -2.79 17.33
C HIS A 85 -8.73 -2.94 17.30
N ARG A 86 -9.31 -3.57 18.33
CA ARG A 86 -10.77 -3.79 18.43
C ARG A 86 -11.50 -2.57 19.00
N THR A 87 -10.81 -1.80 19.82
CA THR A 87 -11.26 -0.50 20.35
C THR A 87 -10.34 0.62 19.88
N GLU A 88 -10.82 1.87 19.93
CA GLU A 88 -10.03 3.04 19.51
C GLU A 88 -8.74 3.17 20.33
N ALA A 89 -8.82 2.90 21.63
CA ALA A 89 -7.68 2.96 22.53
C ALA A 89 -6.59 1.92 22.15
N GLU A 90 -7.00 0.68 21.88
CA GLU A 90 -6.10 -0.37 21.41
C GLU A 90 -5.50 -0.03 20.04
N TRP A 91 -6.34 0.43 19.10
CA TRP A 91 -5.90 0.85 17.78
C TRP A 91 -4.85 1.95 17.86
N GLN A 92 -5.08 2.98 18.69
CA GLN A 92 -4.12 4.06 18.88
C GLN A 92 -2.77 3.54 19.40
N GLN A 93 -2.78 2.60 20.35
CA GLN A 93 -1.55 1.99 20.86
C GLN A 93 -0.81 1.21 19.77
N MET A 94 -1.53 0.36 19.03
CA MET A 94 -0.96 -0.43 17.94
C MET A 94 -0.43 0.47 16.82
N PHE A 95 -1.18 1.49 16.42
CA PHE A 95 -0.79 2.46 15.39
C PHE A 95 0.49 3.21 15.76
N GLN A 96 0.64 3.66 17.01
CA GLN A 96 1.88 4.31 17.45
C GLN A 96 3.06 3.35 17.39
N LYS A 97 2.86 2.08 17.75
CA LYS A 97 3.91 1.06 17.67
C LYS A 97 4.33 0.79 16.22
N GLU A 98 3.36 0.58 15.33
CA GLU A 98 3.59 0.40 13.89
C GLU A 98 4.35 1.58 13.30
N LYS A 99 3.89 2.81 13.60
CA LYS A 99 4.49 4.04 13.10
C LYS A 99 5.95 4.14 13.51
N ALA A 100 6.25 3.96 14.79
CA ALA A 100 7.60 4.06 15.31
C ALA A 100 8.57 3.06 14.62
N VAL A 101 8.12 1.82 14.44
CA VAL A 101 8.95 0.78 13.80
C VAL A 101 9.13 1.04 12.31
N LEU A 102 8.07 1.44 11.60
CA LEU A 102 8.15 1.74 10.17
C LEU A 102 9.03 2.95 9.88
N GLU A 103 8.95 4.01 10.70
CA GLU A 103 9.81 5.19 10.55
C GLU A 103 11.29 4.85 10.80
N GLU A 104 11.58 4.04 11.83
CA GLU A 104 12.94 3.54 12.09
C GLU A 104 13.46 2.69 10.93
N LEU A 105 12.66 1.73 10.47
CA LEU A 105 13.02 0.85 9.36
C LEU A 105 13.24 1.65 8.06
N GLY A 106 12.38 2.62 7.80
CA GLY A 106 12.50 3.51 6.66
C GLY A 106 13.81 4.30 6.68
N ARG A 107 14.19 4.82 7.86
CA ARG A 107 15.46 5.54 8.02
C ARG A 107 16.69 4.66 7.72
N ARG A 108 16.64 3.39 8.08
CA ARG A 108 17.74 2.42 7.85
C ARG A 108 17.82 1.93 6.42
N THR A 109 16.68 1.79 5.75
CA THR A 109 16.59 1.23 4.39
C THR A 109 16.55 2.29 3.28
N GLY A 110 16.43 3.57 3.65
CA GLY A 110 16.23 4.66 2.68
C GLY A 110 14.80 4.71 2.12
N SER A 111 13.87 3.94 2.69
CA SER A 111 12.47 3.88 2.26
C SER A 111 11.59 4.83 3.06
N ARG A 112 10.58 5.42 2.42
CA ARG A 112 9.54 6.19 3.12
C ARG A 112 8.39 5.27 3.50
N LEU A 113 8.43 4.73 4.72
CA LEU A 113 7.43 3.81 5.25
C LEU A 113 6.51 4.53 6.25
N GLN A 114 5.21 4.27 6.17
CA GLN A 114 4.20 4.77 7.10
C GLN A 114 3.08 3.72 7.23
N PRO A 115 2.39 3.62 8.38
CA PRO A 115 1.24 2.73 8.51
C PRO A 115 0.14 3.08 7.50
N LEU A 116 -0.48 2.06 6.91
CA LEU A 116 -1.60 2.22 5.98
C LEU A 116 -2.97 2.26 6.68
N THR A 117 -2.99 2.34 8.00
CA THR A 117 -4.19 2.35 8.84
C THR A 117 -4.56 3.75 9.35
N ARG A 118 -3.79 4.80 8.98
CA ARG A 118 -3.97 6.17 9.49
C ARG A 118 -5.39 6.69 9.24
N GLY A 119 -6.12 7.00 10.33
CA GLY A 119 -7.48 7.55 10.26
C GLY A 119 -8.54 6.55 9.78
N LEU A 120 -8.24 5.24 9.88
CA LEU A 120 -9.10 4.14 9.43
C LEU A 120 -9.55 3.25 10.59
N PHE A 121 -9.69 3.79 11.80
CA PHE A 121 -10.26 3.02 12.91
C PHE A 121 -11.61 2.39 12.49
N GLY A 122 -11.77 1.09 12.73
CA GLY A 122 -12.96 0.32 12.35
C GLY A 122 -13.04 -0.13 10.88
N SER A 123 -11.97 0.02 10.08
CA SER A 123 -11.96 -0.36 8.66
C SER A 123 -11.55 -1.83 8.37
N CYS A 124 -11.49 -2.67 9.41
CA CYS A 124 -11.16 -4.10 9.33
C CYS A 124 -12.29 -4.94 9.90
#